data_AF-A0A618JXW2-F1
#
_entry.id   AF-A0A618JXW2-F1
#
_cell.length_a   1.000
_cell.length_b   1.000
_cell.length_c   1.000
_cell.angle_alpha   90.00
_cell.angle_beta   90.00
_cell.angle_gamma   90.00
#
_symmetry.space_group_name_H-M   'P 1'
#
loop_
_entity.id
_entity.type
_entity.pdbx_description
1 polymer ?
#
loop_
_entity_poly.entity_id
_entity_poly.type
_entity_poly.pdbx_seq_one_letter_code
_entity_poly.pdbx_strand_id
1 'polypeptide(L)'
;MITENNINIELEKLFDNILRKSSIRPPIEVGKNNDLISDFHSKCEKFKDCLKEYLTNNDKILAHRVRSRLKVIQSLQDGIINCLECFLTGDIKSAYDCFELMLKPQFISRHIKNICIPLTEMCNSQRPLFRVRKSDRPLSTRKDIFHIPFNQRHLVRAQRYSVAGLPCLYLGTSLYICWREMDKPDFDKLYISSFITDKEDDKSLLLNLSADFLYKTRLFLKRKNAPKPIEKYSTSTMLSYLALWPLILACNYLKKHNDASFIQEY
;
A
#
# COMPACT_ATOMS: atom_id res chain seq x y z
N MET A 1 32.27 -13.37 8.90
CA MET A 1 30.94 -13.62 8.31
C MET A 1 29.97 -12.54 8.76
N ILE A 2 29.46 -11.70 7.86
CA ILE A 2 28.36 -10.78 8.20
C ILE A 2 27.11 -11.65 8.35
N THR A 3 26.53 -11.68 9.55
CA THR A 3 25.29 -12.43 9.80
C THR A 3 24.11 -11.72 9.13
N GLU A 4 23.11 -12.47 8.66
CA GLU A 4 21.88 -11.92 8.06
C GLU A 4 21.21 -10.86 8.96
N ASN A 5 21.34 -11.04 10.28
CA ASN A 5 20.88 -10.08 11.29
C ASN A 5 21.54 -8.70 11.15
N ASN A 6 22.83 -8.62 10.81
CA ASN A 6 23.52 -7.36 10.59
C ASN A 6 23.02 -6.65 9.32
N ILE A 7 22.71 -7.41 8.26
CA ILE A 7 22.17 -6.85 7.01
C ILE A 7 20.78 -6.25 7.25
N ASN A 8 19.92 -6.95 8.00
CA ASN A 8 18.60 -6.43 8.35
C ASN A 8 18.70 -5.13 9.16
N ILE A 9 19.62 -5.05 10.14
CA ILE A 9 19.84 -3.82 10.91
C ILE A 9 20.29 -2.66 10.00
N GLU A 10 21.18 -2.90 9.04
CA GLU A 10 21.59 -1.87 8.08
C GLU A 10 20.44 -1.46 7.14
N LEU A 11 19.60 -2.40 6.69
CA LEU A 11 18.40 -2.11 5.91
C LEU A 11 17.39 -1.29 6.68
N GLU A 12 17.14 -1.63 7.94
CA GLU A 12 16.24 -0.85 8.80
C GLU A 12 16.71 0.60 8.94
N LYS A 13 18.03 0.83 9.06
CA LYS A 13 18.60 2.18 9.09
C LYS A 13 18.42 2.91 7.76
N LEU A 14 18.52 2.21 6.63
CA LEU A 14 18.24 2.78 5.31
C LEU A 14 16.78 3.20 5.18
N PHE A 15 15.83 2.35 5.59
CA PHE A 15 14.40 2.72 5.64
C PHE A 15 14.17 3.91 6.59
N ASP A 16 14.77 3.92 7.78
CA ASP A 16 14.65 5.04 8.71
C ASP A 16 15.21 6.34 8.10
N ASN A 17 16.24 6.29 7.26
CA ASN A 17 16.74 7.46 6.49
C ASN A 17 15.72 7.93 5.45
N ILE A 18 15.19 7.01 4.64
CA ILE A 18 14.14 7.30 3.65
C ILE A 18 12.93 7.98 4.33
N LEU A 19 12.47 7.44 5.47
CA LEU A 19 11.34 7.97 6.25
C LEU A 19 11.64 9.29 7.00
N ARG A 20 12.90 9.75 7.05
CA ARG A 20 13.20 11.10 7.54
C ARG A 20 12.96 12.16 6.46
N LYS A 21 13.07 11.79 5.18
CA LYS A 21 12.84 12.68 4.05
C LYS A 21 11.34 12.83 3.81
N SER A 22 10.74 13.92 4.32
CA SER A 22 9.29 14.17 4.26
C SER A 22 8.71 14.18 2.85
N SER A 23 9.50 14.55 1.85
CA SER A 23 9.08 14.62 0.45
C SER A 23 8.74 13.27 -0.19
N ILE A 24 9.27 12.17 0.36
CA ILE A 24 9.10 10.81 -0.17
C ILE A 24 8.52 9.84 0.86
N ARG A 25 8.05 10.34 2.01
CA ARG A 25 7.50 9.53 3.09
C ARG A 25 5.97 9.40 2.96
N PRO A 26 5.42 8.19 2.82
CA PRO A 26 3.97 7.96 2.87
C PRO A 26 3.30 8.36 4.21
N PRO A 27 2.04 8.80 4.19
CA PRO A 27 1.26 9.16 3.00
C PRO A 27 1.75 10.51 2.42
N ILE A 28 1.51 10.75 1.12
CA ILE A 28 2.05 11.91 0.41
C ILE A 28 0.96 12.77 -0.25
N GLU A 29 1.16 14.08 -0.29
CA GLU A 29 0.29 15.01 -1.01
C GLU A 29 0.97 15.45 -2.32
N VAL A 30 0.19 15.72 -3.37
CA VAL A 30 0.71 16.37 -4.58
C VAL A 30 1.23 17.76 -4.23
N GLY A 31 2.46 18.08 -4.62
CA GLY A 31 3.08 19.38 -4.35
C GLY A 31 2.26 20.55 -4.92
N LYS A 32 2.35 21.71 -4.27
CA LYS A 32 1.72 22.94 -4.78
C LYS A 32 2.28 23.24 -6.18
N ASN A 33 1.37 23.46 -7.14
CA ASN A 33 1.66 23.74 -8.56
C ASN A 33 2.20 22.56 -9.39
N ASN A 34 2.23 21.34 -8.85
CA ASN A 34 2.52 20.15 -9.65
C ASN A 34 1.23 19.44 -10.06
N ASP A 35 1.24 18.79 -11.22
CA ASP A 35 0.31 17.71 -11.54
C ASP A 35 0.76 16.39 -10.89
N LEU A 36 -0.13 15.39 -10.89
CA LEU A 36 0.13 14.10 -10.26
C LEU A 36 1.35 13.38 -10.86
N ILE A 37 1.52 13.41 -12.19
CA ILE A 37 2.56 12.66 -12.89
C ILE A 37 3.93 13.27 -12.60
N SER A 38 4.06 14.59 -12.78
CA SER A 38 5.33 15.30 -12.53
C SER A 38 5.74 15.24 -11.07
N ASP A 39 4.78 15.29 -10.14
CA ASP A 39 5.02 15.11 -8.72
C ASP A 39 5.50 13.69 -8.40
N PHE A 40 4.84 12.66 -8.95
CA PHE A 40 5.23 11.26 -8.80
C PHE A 40 6.65 11.02 -9.31
N HIS A 41 6.94 11.48 -10.53
CA HIS A 41 8.27 11.42 -11.12
C HIS A 41 9.33 12.07 -10.20
N SER A 42 9.08 13.30 -9.74
CA SER A 42 9.99 14.03 -8.84
C SER A 42 10.26 13.26 -7.54
N LYS A 43 9.24 12.63 -6.95
CA LYS A 43 9.40 11.85 -5.71
C LYS A 43 10.15 10.53 -5.94
N CYS A 44 9.94 9.87 -7.08
CA CYS A 44 10.73 8.70 -7.47
C CYS A 44 12.21 9.07 -7.68
N GLU A 45 12.52 10.21 -8.31
CA GLU A 45 13.91 10.69 -8.42
C GLU A 45 14.54 10.92 -7.04
N LYS A 46 13.85 11.64 -6.14
CA LYS A 46 14.34 11.87 -4.77
C LYS A 46 14.59 10.56 -4.01
N PHE A 47 13.75 9.56 -4.22
CA PHE A 47 13.96 8.23 -3.65
C PHE A 47 15.20 7.55 -4.24
N LYS A 48 15.38 7.55 -5.56
CA LYS A 48 16.59 7.02 -6.21
C LYS A 48 17.84 7.75 -5.73
N ASP A 49 17.79 9.06 -5.56
CA ASP A 49 18.92 9.85 -5.06
C ASP A 49 19.28 9.48 -3.62
N CYS A 50 18.30 9.21 -2.75
CA CYS A 50 18.56 8.66 -1.42
C CYS A 50 19.29 7.32 -1.48
N LEU A 51 18.95 6.46 -2.44
CA LEU A 51 19.64 5.18 -2.63
C LEU A 51 21.06 5.39 -3.19
N LYS A 52 21.24 6.28 -4.16
CA LYS A 52 22.56 6.62 -4.71
C LYS A 52 23.48 7.20 -3.63
N GLU A 53 22.98 8.09 -2.78
CA GLU A 53 23.70 8.64 -1.62
C GLU A 53 24.15 7.51 -0.68
N TYR A 54 23.28 6.56 -0.39
CA TYR A 54 23.64 5.37 0.40
C TYR A 54 24.73 4.53 -0.27
N LEU A 55 24.65 4.33 -1.60
CA LEU A 55 25.61 3.53 -2.37
C LEU A 55 27.00 4.18 -2.48
N THR A 56 27.10 5.52 -2.49
CA THR A 56 28.39 6.22 -2.49
C THR A 56 29.11 6.07 -1.15
N ASN A 57 28.35 6.02 -0.05
CA ASN A 57 28.89 5.96 1.31
C ASN A 57 29.11 4.52 1.82
N ASN A 58 28.76 3.49 1.04
CA ASN A 58 28.83 2.09 1.47
C ASN A 58 29.26 1.17 0.31
N ASP A 59 30.26 0.34 0.52
CA ASP A 59 30.74 -0.64 -0.49
C ASP A 59 30.59 -2.11 -0.04
N LYS A 60 29.65 -2.37 0.86
CA LYS A 60 29.40 -3.71 1.43
C LYS A 60 28.44 -4.52 0.55
N ILE A 61 28.27 -5.80 0.90
CA ILE A 61 27.29 -6.73 0.30
C ILE A 61 25.89 -6.10 0.16
N LEU A 62 25.41 -5.37 1.17
CA LEU A 62 24.10 -4.72 1.11
C LEU A 62 24.04 -3.64 0.01
N ALA A 63 25.09 -2.85 -0.19
CA ALA A 63 25.15 -1.85 -1.25
C ALA A 63 25.01 -2.50 -2.64
N HIS A 64 25.68 -3.64 -2.88
CA HIS A 64 25.48 -4.38 -4.13
C HIS A 64 24.02 -4.83 -4.32
N ARG A 65 23.38 -5.34 -3.25
CA ARG A 65 21.96 -5.77 -3.30
C ARG A 65 21.02 -4.59 -3.53
N VAL A 66 21.25 -3.43 -2.92
CA VAL A 66 20.47 -2.20 -3.17
C VAL A 66 20.67 -1.70 -4.59
N ARG A 67 21.91 -1.66 -5.09
CA ARG A 67 22.23 -1.24 -6.46
C ARG A 67 21.45 -2.05 -7.50
N SER A 68 21.31 -3.35 -7.28
CA SER A 68 20.52 -4.24 -8.16
C SER A 68 19.01 -3.90 -8.22
N ARG A 69 18.49 -3.09 -7.29
CA ARG A 69 17.08 -2.65 -7.28
C ARG A 69 16.82 -1.39 -8.07
N LEU A 70 17.85 -0.59 -8.37
CA LEU A 70 17.68 0.65 -9.15
C LEU A 70 17.04 0.40 -10.52
N LYS A 71 17.39 -0.71 -11.20
CA LYS A 71 16.76 -1.09 -12.48
C LYS A 71 15.26 -1.40 -12.32
N VAL A 72 14.88 -2.08 -11.24
CA VAL A 72 13.47 -2.41 -10.95
C VAL A 72 12.69 -1.13 -10.67
N ILE A 73 13.26 -0.26 -9.83
CA ILE A 73 12.68 1.03 -9.46
C ILE A 73 12.45 1.90 -10.70
N GLN A 74 13.44 1.99 -11.58
CA GLN A 74 13.32 2.73 -12.84
C GLN A 74 12.19 2.15 -13.71
N SER A 75 12.17 0.84 -13.91
CA SER A 75 11.15 0.18 -14.76
C SER A 75 9.73 0.40 -14.22
N LEU A 76 9.55 0.38 -12.90
CA LEU A 76 8.25 0.64 -12.27
C LEU A 76 7.88 2.12 -12.33
N GLN A 77 8.83 3.03 -12.15
CA GLN A 77 8.58 4.46 -12.30
C GLN A 77 8.08 4.78 -13.72
N ASP A 78 8.79 4.32 -14.74
CA ASP A 78 8.45 4.57 -16.15
C ASP A 78 7.09 3.94 -16.50
N GLY A 79 6.87 2.70 -16.06
CA GLY A 79 5.61 2.00 -16.29
C GLY A 79 4.41 2.67 -15.61
N ILE A 80 4.55 3.11 -14.36
CA ILE A 80 3.47 3.81 -13.64
C ILE A 80 3.18 5.18 -14.27
N ILE A 81 4.20 5.92 -14.70
CA ILE A 81 4.01 7.19 -15.42
C ILE A 81 3.16 6.96 -16.67
N ASN A 82 3.51 5.97 -17.49
CA ASN A 82 2.74 5.65 -18.70
C ASN A 82 1.29 5.22 -18.38
N CYS A 83 1.09 4.45 -17.29
CA CYS A 83 -0.26 4.09 -16.84
C CYS A 83 -1.08 5.32 -16.45
N LEU A 84 -0.47 6.27 -15.72
CA LEU A 84 -1.12 7.51 -15.31
C LEU A 84 -1.43 8.40 -16.52
N GLU A 85 -0.52 8.50 -17.50
CA GLU A 85 -0.75 9.24 -18.73
C GLU A 85 -1.94 8.69 -19.52
N CYS A 86 -1.99 7.37 -19.74
CA CYS A 86 -3.13 6.71 -20.38
C CYS A 86 -4.43 6.93 -19.60
N PHE A 87 -4.40 6.75 -18.28
CA PHE A 87 -5.58 6.90 -17.43
C PHE A 87 -6.12 8.34 -17.44
N LEU A 88 -5.26 9.34 -17.29
CA LEU A 88 -5.65 10.75 -17.22
C LEU A 88 -6.06 11.33 -18.58
N THR A 89 -5.63 10.71 -19.69
CA THR A 89 -6.13 11.04 -21.05
C THR A 89 -7.41 10.30 -21.41
N GLY A 90 -7.92 9.42 -20.54
CA GLY A 90 -9.17 8.69 -20.72
C GLY A 90 -9.03 7.34 -21.43
N ASP A 91 -7.82 6.92 -21.79
CA ASP A 91 -7.55 5.60 -22.34
C ASP A 91 -7.38 4.55 -21.23
N ILE A 92 -8.50 4.20 -20.62
CA ILE A 92 -8.55 3.24 -19.51
C ILE A 92 -8.02 1.87 -19.94
N LYS A 93 -8.32 1.43 -21.16
CA LYS A 93 -7.88 0.12 -21.66
C LYS A 93 -6.34 0.07 -21.72
N SER A 94 -5.72 1.07 -22.34
CA SER A 94 -4.25 1.12 -22.42
C SER A 94 -3.62 1.27 -21.04
N ALA A 95 -4.23 2.01 -20.11
CA ALA A 95 -3.75 2.08 -18.74
C ALA A 95 -3.68 0.70 -18.07
N TYR A 96 -4.73 -0.13 -18.22
CA TYR A 96 -4.74 -1.50 -17.71
C TYR A 96 -3.71 -2.40 -18.40
N ASP A 97 -3.64 -2.36 -19.73
CA ASP A 97 -2.72 -3.17 -20.52
C ASP A 97 -1.26 -2.83 -20.17
N CYS A 98 -0.93 -1.54 -20.07
CA CYS A 98 0.39 -1.08 -19.67
C CYS A 98 0.73 -1.51 -18.23
N PHE A 99 -0.23 -1.46 -17.31
CA PHE A 99 -0.02 -1.89 -15.93
C PHE A 99 0.27 -3.40 -15.83
N GLU A 100 -0.50 -4.22 -16.56
CA GLU A 100 -0.26 -5.66 -16.63
C GLU A 100 1.12 -5.97 -17.23
N LEU A 101 1.45 -5.36 -18.36
CA LEU A 101 2.73 -5.53 -19.03
C LEU A 101 3.91 -5.09 -18.17
N MET A 102 3.76 -4.01 -17.40
CA MET A 102 4.77 -3.54 -16.45
C MET A 102 5.05 -4.58 -15.36
N LEU A 103 4.03 -5.26 -14.82
CA LEU A 103 4.20 -6.21 -13.72
C LEU A 103 4.65 -7.61 -14.15
N LYS A 104 4.38 -7.99 -15.41
CA LYS A 104 4.65 -9.33 -15.96
C LYS A 104 6.10 -9.82 -15.87
N PRO A 105 7.16 -9.00 -16.10
CA PRO A 105 8.54 -9.48 -16.13
C PRO A 105 8.96 -10.12 -14.80
N GLN A 106 9.65 -11.26 -14.87
CA GLN A 106 10.04 -12.03 -13.68
C GLN A 106 10.91 -11.23 -12.69
N PHE A 107 11.70 -10.28 -13.19
CA PHE A 107 12.53 -9.44 -12.34
C PHE A 107 11.73 -8.43 -11.51
N ILE A 108 10.46 -8.17 -11.86
CA ILE A 108 9.48 -7.36 -11.13
C ILE A 108 8.54 -8.27 -10.33
N SER A 109 7.88 -9.23 -10.98
CA SER A 109 6.84 -10.06 -10.34
C SER A 109 7.35 -10.86 -9.14
N ARG A 110 8.63 -11.25 -9.12
CA ARG A 110 9.26 -11.88 -7.94
C ARG A 110 9.19 -10.98 -6.70
N HIS A 111 9.31 -9.67 -6.85
CA HIS A 111 9.26 -8.74 -5.73
C HIS A 111 7.84 -8.62 -5.18
N ILE A 112 6.83 -8.62 -6.06
CA ILE A 112 5.42 -8.66 -5.68
C ILE A 112 5.15 -9.93 -4.84
N LYS A 113 5.58 -11.10 -5.33
CA LYS A 113 5.44 -12.37 -4.59
C LYS A 113 6.12 -12.33 -3.22
N ASN A 114 7.31 -11.72 -3.12
CA ASN A 114 8.08 -11.65 -1.88
C ASN A 114 7.45 -10.76 -0.79
N ILE A 115 6.50 -9.90 -1.14
CA ILE A 115 5.75 -9.07 -0.19
C ILE A 115 4.32 -9.56 0.03
N CYS A 116 3.91 -10.62 -0.67
CA CYS A 116 2.65 -11.30 -0.36
C CYS A 116 2.80 -12.11 0.92
N ILE A 117 1.77 -12.06 1.76
CA ILE A 117 1.69 -12.83 3.01
C ILE A 117 0.40 -13.67 3.01
N PRO A 118 0.34 -14.79 3.73
CA PRO A 118 -0.91 -15.51 3.95
C PRO A 118 -1.97 -14.59 4.55
N LEU A 119 -3.21 -14.66 4.04
CA LEU A 119 -4.31 -13.85 4.55
C LEU A 119 -4.57 -14.11 6.05
N THR A 120 -4.35 -15.36 6.48
CA THR A 120 -4.45 -15.82 7.87
C THR A 120 -3.49 -15.11 8.84
N GLU A 121 -2.38 -14.51 8.37
CA GLU A 121 -1.50 -13.71 9.22
C GLU A 121 -2.15 -12.38 9.65
N MET A 122 -3.01 -11.81 8.80
CA MET A 122 -3.68 -10.52 9.01
C MET A 122 -5.11 -10.65 9.52
N CYS A 123 -5.81 -11.71 9.13
CA CYS A 123 -7.22 -11.92 9.44
C CYS A 123 -7.42 -13.34 9.97
N ASN A 124 -7.69 -13.48 11.27
CA ASN A 124 -7.92 -14.78 11.91
C ASN A 124 -8.75 -14.62 13.19
N SER A 125 -9.00 -15.71 13.92
CA SER A 125 -9.80 -15.67 15.15
C SER A 125 -9.27 -14.71 16.23
N GLN A 126 -7.95 -14.46 16.28
CA GLN A 126 -7.31 -13.55 17.23
C GLN A 126 -7.20 -12.13 16.68
N ARG A 127 -7.22 -11.96 15.36
CA ARG A 127 -7.12 -10.69 14.64
C ARG A 127 -8.28 -10.56 13.64
N PRO A 128 -9.52 -10.42 14.10
CA PRO A 128 -10.64 -10.20 13.19
C PRO A 128 -10.50 -8.84 12.51
N LEU A 129 -10.89 -8.77 11.24
CA LEU A 129 -11.09 -7.51 10.55
C LEU A 129 -12.54 -7.08 10.69
N PHE A 130 -12.80 -5.79 10.56
CA PHE A 130 -14.11 -5.21 10.83
C PHE A 130 -14.64 -4.50 9.61
N ARG A 131 -15.97 -4.46 9.50
CA ARG A 131 -16.68 -3.61 8.56
C ARG A 131 -17.75 -2.86 9.32
N VAL A 132 -17.87 -1.57 9.00
CA VAL A 132 -18.95 -0.72 9.48
C VAL A 132 -19.73 -0.25 8.28
N ARG A 133 -21.05 -0.27 8.37
CA ARG A 133 -21.97 0.22 7.34
C ARG A 133 -22.96 1.19 7.97
N LYS A 134 -23.09 2.39 7.39
CA LYS A 134 -24.16 3.32 7.73
C LYS A 134 -25.44 2.90 7.02
N SER A 135 -26.57 2.91 7.74
CA SER A 135 -27.88 2.73 7.14
C SER A 135 -28.94 3.49 7.93
N ASP A 136 -29.84 4.19 7.23
CA ASP A 136 -31.02 4.82 7.84
C ASP A 136 -32.16 3.81 8.09
N ARG A 137 -32.01 2.57 7.61
CA ARG A 137 -32.94 1.46 7.85
C ARG A 137 -32.25 0.30 8.58
N PRO A 138 -32.97 -0.41 9.46
CA PRO A 138 -32.48 -1.65 10.07
C PRO A 138 -31.91 -2.65 9.06
N LEU A 139 -30.66 -3.08 9.27
CA LEU A 139 -30.07 -4.22 8.58
C LEU A 139 -30.25 -5.46 9.44
N SER A 140 -30.69 -6.57 8.84
CA SER A 140 -31.08 -7.78 9.58
C SER A 140 -30.30 -9.03 9.17
N THR A 141 -29.66 -9.04 8.00
CA THR A 141 -28.97 -10.21 7.46
C THR A 141 -27.48 -9.96 7.24
N ARG A 142 -26.69 -11.05 7.21
CA ARG A 142 -25.25 -10.96 6.87
C ARG A 142 -25.00 -10.38 5.48
N LYS A 143 -25.90 -10.67 4.52
CA LYS A 143 -25.84 -10.13 3.15
C LYS A 143 -25.95 -8.60 3.14
N ASP A 144 -26.71 -8.03 4.08
CA ASP A 144 -26.86 -6.58 4.20
C ASP A 144 -25.56 -5.88 4.65
N ILE A 145 -24.64 -6.57 5.32
CA ILE A 145 -23.38 -5.96 5.78
C ILE A 145 -22.21 -6.24 4.83
N PHE A 146 -22.35 -7.19 3.90
CA PHE A 146 -21.29 -7.53 2.93
C PHE A 146 -21.06 -6.44 1.86
N HIS A 147 -20.37 -6.74 0.76
CA HIS A 147 -20.23 -5.79 -0.35
C HIS A 147 -21.61 -5.48 -0.96
N ILE A 148 -21.72 -4.32 -1.63
CA ILE A 148 -22.94 -3.94 -2.35
C ILE A 148 -23.26 -5.05 -3.38
N PRO A 149 -24.50 -5.57 -3.44
CA PRO A 149 -24.86 -6.60 -4.42
C PRO A 149 -24.60 -6.15 -5.87
N PHE A 150 -24.21 -7.08 -6.75
CA PHE A 150 -23.89 -6.75 -8.15
C PHE A 150 -25.05 -6.13 -8.92
N ASN A 151 -26.30 -6.50 -8.61
CA ASN A 151 -27.49 -5.88 -9.19
C ASN A 151 -27.74 -4.44 -8.69
N GLN A 152 -27.00 -3.98 -7.67
CA GLN A 152 -27.01 -2.61 -7.15
C GLN A 152 -25.70 -1.86 -7.45
N ARG A 153 -24.95 -2.28 -8.47
CA ARG A 153 -23.63 -1.70 -8.79
C ARG A 153 -23.64 -0.19 -9.11
N HIS A 154 -24.80 0.39 -9.44
CA HIS A 154 -24.95 1.85 -9.61
C HIS A 154 -24.70 2.64 -8.31
N LEU A 155 -24.74 1.98 -7.14
CA LEU A 155 -24.40 2.58 -5.85
C LEU A 155 -22.90 2.50 -5.52
N VAL A 156 -22.11 1.75 -6.31
CA VAL A 156 -20.68 1.53 -6.07
C VAL A 156 -19.87 2.68 -6.69
N ARG A 157 -19.43 3.60 -5.84
CA ARG A 157 -18.47 4.65 -6.21
C ARG A 157 -17.06 4.06 -6.36
N ALA A 158 -16.21 4.75 -7.13
CA ALA A 158 -14.79 4.45 -7.16
C ALA A 158 -14.16 4.65 -5.76
N GLN A 159 -13.22 3.78 -5.42
CA GLN A 159 -12.43 3.79 -4.19
C GLN A 159 -10.98 3.44 -4.57
N ARG A 160 -10.02 3.68 -3.67
CA ARG A 160 -8.57 3.53 -3.95
C ARG A 160 -8.14 2.20 -4.59
N TYR A 161 -8.90 1.12 -4.35
CA TYR A 161 -8.57 -0.22 -4.86
C TYR A 161 -9.74 -0.85 -5.62
N SER A 162 -10.69 -0.04 -6.10
CA SER A 162 -11.82 -0.53 -6.90
C SER A 162 -12.37 0.54 -7.83
N VAL A 163 -12.59 0.16 -9.10
CA VAL A 163 -13.28 1.01 -10.07
C VAL A 163 -14.77 1.15 -9.75
N ALA A 164 -15.37 2.25 -10.22
CA ALA A 164 -16.81 2.48 -10.09
C ALA A 164 -17.61 1.32 -10.69
N GLY A 165 -18.67 0.90 -10.00
CA GLY A 165 -19.49 -0.21 -10.43
C GLY A 165 -18.91 -1.60 -10.20
N LEU A 166 -17.73 -1.77 -9.58
CA LEU A 166 -17.19 -3.07 -9.16
C LEU A 166 -17.27 -3.21 -7.64
N PRO A 167 -18.24 -3.99 -7.09
CA PRO A 167 -18.32 -4.21 -5.66
C PRO A 167 -17.06 -4.85 -5.07
N CYS A 168 -16.47 -4.19 -4.08
CA CYS A 168 -15.34 -4.69 -3.29
C CYS A 168 -15.68 -4.72 -1.79
N LEU A 169 -15.03 -5.63 -1.05
CA LEU A 169 -15.16 -5.73 0.39
C LEU A 169 -14.02 -4.95 1.08
N TYR A 170 -14.38 -3.79 1.63
CA TYR A 170 -13.49 -2.98 2.47
C TYR A 170 -13.63 -3.38 3.93
N LEU A 171 -12.50 -3.72 4.55
CA LEU A 171 -12.36 -4.13 5.95
C LEU A 171 -11.26 -3.30 6.62
N GLY A 172 -11.42 -2.99 7.90
CA GLY A 172 -10.43 -2.28 8.71
C GLY A 172 -9.97 -3.10 9.92
N THR A 173 -8.79 -2.79 10.44
CA THR A 173 -8.21 -3.48 11.61
C THR A 173 -8.83 -3.07 12.94
N SER A 174 -9.68 -2.03 12.95
CA SER A 174 -10.45 -1.62 14.12
C SER A 174 -11.74 -0.91 13.70
N LEU A 175 -12.75 -0.93 14.59
CA LEU A 175 -13.99 -0.18 14.41
C LEU A 175 -13.74 1.33 14.31
N TYR A 176 -12.77 1.84 15.07
CA TYR A 176 -12.40 3.26 15.02
C TYR A 176 -11.87 3.65 13.64
N ILE A 177 -10.98 2.85 13.04
CA ILE A 177 -10.50 3.10 11.67
C ILE A 177 -11.66 3.07 10.68
N CYS A 178 -12.53 2.05 10.75
CA CYS A 178 -13.68 1.97 9.85
C CYS A 178 -14.61 3.19 9.96
N TRP A 179 -14.89 3.64 11.19
CA TRP A 179 -15.69 4.85 11.43
C TRP A 179 -15.05 6.11 10.86
N ARG A 180 -13.72 6.23 10.98
CA ARG A 180 -12.95 7.34 10.40
C ARG A 180 -12.97 7.34 8.87
N GLU A 181 -12.82 6.18 8.24
CA GLU A 181 -12.86 6.02 6.77
C GLU A 181 -14.25 6.34 6.16
N MET A 182 -15.32 6.18 6.94
CA MET A 182 -16.68 6.55 6.52
C MET A 182 -17.03 8.03 6.80
N ASP A 183 -16.05 8.85 7.16
CA ASP A 183 -16.23 10.24 7.60
C ASP A 183 -17.14 10.40 8.83
N LYS A 184 -16.92 9.57 9.85
CA LYS A 184 -17.43 9.75 11.22
C LYS A 184 -18.97 9.85 11.34
N PRO A 185 -19.76 8.93 10.77
CA PRO A 185 -21.21 8.97 10.88
C PRO A 185 -21.73 8.75 12.31
N ASP A 186 -22.98 9.16 12.56
CA ASP A 186 -23.65 9.01 13.85
C ASP A 186 -23.73 7.55 14.31
N PHE A 187 -23.50 7.31 15.60
CA PHE A 187 -23.37 5.96 16.16
C PHE A 187 -24.66 5.12 16.11
N ASP A 188 -25.82 5.76 16.18
CA ASP A 188 -27.14 5.12 16.13
C ASP A 188 -27.50 4.54 14.75
N LYS A 189 -26.71 4.88 13.72
CA LYS A 189 -26.92 4.44 12.33
C LYS A 189 -25.90 3.40 11.85
N LEU A 190 -25.07 2.87 12.76
CA LEU A 190 -23.96 1.99 12.40
C LEU A 190 -24.30 0.52 12.59
N TYR A 191 -24.05 -0.26 11.54
CA TYR A 191 -24.09 -1.71 11.55
C TYR A 191 -22.68 -2.25 11.45
N ILE A 192 -22.34 -3.16 12.36
CA ILE A 192 -20.98 -3.64 12.56
C ILE A 192 -20.94 -5.14 12.32
N SER A 193 -19.88 -5.60 11.67
CA SER A 193 -19.57 -7.03 11.57
C SER A 193 -18.07 -7.25 11.67
N SER A 194 -17.69 -8.44 12.15
CA SER A 194 -16.34 -8.95 12.09
C SER A 194 -16.21 -10.01 11.00
N PHE A 195 -15.02 -10.09 10.42
CA PHE A 195 -14.62 -11.05 9.41
C PHE A 195 -13.37 -11.77 9.91
N ILE A 196 -13.39 -13.08 9.75
CA ILE A 196 -12.26 -13.98 9.99
C ILE A 196 -12.13 -14.88 8.76
N THR A 197 -10.91 -15.27 8.42
CA THR A 197 -10.71 -16.32 7.41
C THR A 197 -11.07 -17.68 8.00
N ASP A 198 -11.23 -18.65 7.11
CA ASP A 198 -11.16 -20.05 7.53
C ASP A 198 -9.76 -20.35 8.09
N LYS A 199 -9.67 -21.23 9.10
CA LYS A 199 -8.40 -21.64 9.72
C LYS A 199 -7.57 -22.50 8.78
N GLU A 200 -8.21 -23.16 7.82
CA GLU A 200 -7.58 -24.04 6.84
C GLU A 200 -7.19 -23.33 5.53
N ASP A 201 -7.36 -22.00 5.44
CA ASP A 201 -7.00 -21.24 4.23
C ASP A 201 -5.48 -20.97 4.17
N ASP A 202 -4.77 -21.85 3.44
CA ASP A 202 -3.33 -21.76 3.18
C ASP A 202 -2.99 -21.18 1.80
N LYS A 203 -3.99 -20.89 0.96
CA LYS A 203 -3.78 -20.47 -0.45
C LYS A 203 -3.99 -18.99 -0.67
N SER A 204 -4.86 -18.35 0.10
CA SER A 204 -5.14 -16.93 -0.08
C SER A 204 -3.96 -16.08 0.36
N LEU A 205 -3.43 -15.30 -0.58
CA LEU A 205 -2.34 -14.36 -0.34
C LEU A 205 -2.87 -12.93 -0.37
N LEU A 206 -2.38 -12.13 0.57
CA LEU A 206 -2.58 -10.69 0.63
C LEU A 206 -1.32 -9.99 0.11
N LEU A 207 -1.49 -9.07 -0.85
CA LEU A 207 -0.43 -8.12 -1.21
C LEU A 207 -0.24 -7.11 -0.07
N ASN A 208 0.83 -7.25 0.71
CA ASN A 208 1.07 -6.39 1.86
C ASN A 208 1.78 -5.09 1.43
N LEU A 209 1.04 -3.99 1.25
CA LEU A 209 1.60 -2.65 1.06
C LEU A 209 1.72 -1.87 2.38
N SER A 210 1.47 -2.54 3.50
CA SER A 210 1.30 -1.94 4.83
C SER A 210 2.35 -2.38 5.86
N ALA A 211 3.48 -2.95 5.43
CA ALA A 211 4.54 -3.35 6.36
C ALA A 211 4.95 -2.21 7.30
N ASP A 212 5.12 -2.55 8.58
CA ASP A 212 5.26 -1.58 9.67
C ASP A 212 6.45 -0.61 9.48
N PHE A 213 7.55 -1.09 8.89
CA PHE A 213 8.75 -0.32 8.60
C PHE A 213 8.66 0.62 7.40
N LEU A 214 7.54 0.61 6.67
CA LEU A 214 7.27 1.58 5.61
C LEU A 214 6.68 2.89 6.14
N TYR A 215 6.21 2.92 7.40
CA TYR A 215 5.46 4.06 7.93
C TYR A 215 6.10 4.64 9.18
N LYS A 216 5.93 5.96 9.33
CA LYS A 216 6.51 6.75 10.43
C LYS A 216 6.10 6.26 11.82
N THR A 217 4.95 5.58 11.95
CA THR A 217 4.45 5.05 13.22
C THR A 217 5.50 4.19 13.93
N ARG A 218 6.36 3.48 13.18
CA ARG A 218 7.53 2.78 13.70
C ARG A 218 8.49 3.67 14.50
N LEU A 219 8.71 4.91 14.09
CA LEU A 219 9.58 5.87 14.79
C LEU A 219 8.98 6.36 16.11
N PHE A 220 7.65 6.44 16.21
CA PHE A 220 6.94 6.85 17.43
C PHE A 220 6.77 5.70 18.43
N LEU A 221 6.49 4.49 17.96
CA LEU A 221 6.34 3.29 18.79
C LEU A 221 7.68 2.75 19.34
N LYS A 222 8.83 3.20 18.81
CA LYS A 222 10.16 2.94 19.40
C LYS A 222 10.39 3.69 20.74
N ARG A 223 9.45 4.52 21.22
CA ARG A 223 9.55 5.15 22.56
C ARG A 223 9.17 4.14 23.67
N LYS A 224 10.14 3.90 24.55
CA LYS A 224 10.17 3.12 25.81
C LYS A 224 8.87 2.36 26.15
N ASN A 225 8.92 1.02 26.03
CA ASN A 225 7.99 0.00 26.56
C ASN A 225 6.91 -0.58 25.61
N ALA A 226 6.92 -0.26 24.32
CA ALA A 226 6.12 -1.03 23.37
C ALA A 226 6.74 -2.42 23.14
N PRO A 227 5.96 -3.52 23.12
CA PRO A 227 6.47 -4.82 22.68
C PRO A 227 7.09 -4.66 21.30
N LYS A 228 8.29 -5.25 21.10
CA LYS A 228 8.96 -5.26 19.79
C LYS A 228 7.96 -5.75 18.73
N PRO A 229 7.92 -5.16 17.53
CA PRO A 229 7.09 -5.68 16.45
C PRO A 229 7.37 -7.17 16.27
N ILE A 230 6.29 -7.94 16.22
CA ILE A 230 6.29 -9.41 16.25
C ILE A 230 6.81 -10.00 14.92
N GLU A 231 6.84 -9.21 13.84
CA GLU A 231 7.20 -9.68 12.50
C GLU A 231 8.64 -9.34 12.11
N LYS A 232 9.50 -10.36 12.10
CA LYS A 232 10.86 -10.25 11.55
C LYS A 232 10.80 -10.48 10.04
N TYR A 233 10.88 -9.41 9.25
CA TYR A 233 10.95 -9.52 7.80
C TYR A 233 12.31 -10.06 7.35
N SER A 234 12.29 -10.95 6.36
CA SER A 234 13.52 -11.44 5.72
C SER A 234 14.24 -10.32 4.96
N THR A 235 15.55 -10.46 4.78
CA THR A 235 16.32 -9.50 3.97
C THR A 235 15.78 -9.38 2.54
N SER A 236 15.34 -10.49 1.93
CA SER A 236 14.79 -10.50 0.58
C SER A 236 13.44 -9.78 0.48
N THR A 237 12.58 -9.93 1.48
CA THR A 237 11.31 -9.20 1.60
C THR A 237 11.58 -7.70 1.72
N MET A 238 12.44 -7.28 2.65
CA MET A 238 12.80 -5.85 2.82
C MET A 238 13.40 -5.24 1.54
N LEU A 239 14.29 -5.96 0.85
CA LEU A 239 14.83 -5.52 -0.45
C LEU A 239 13.77 -5.46 -1.55
N SER A 240 12.70 -6.27 -1.46
CA SER A 240 11.58 -6.24 -2.40
C SER A 240 10.69 -5.03 -2.16
N TYR A 241 10.49 -4.62 -0.90
CA TYR A 241 9.86 -3.35 -0.58
C TYR A 241 10.63 -2.13 -1.11
N LEU A 242 11.97 -2.12 -1.05
CA LEU A 242 12.77 -1.07 -1.70
C LEU A 242 12.56 -1.07 -3.22
N ALA A 243 12.52 -2.26 -3.85
CA ALA A 243 12.33 -2.39 -5.28
C ALA A 243 10.95 -1.88 -5.74
N LEU A 244 9.92 -2.14 -4.93
CA LEU A 244 8.52 -1.80 -5.18
C LEU A 244 8.14 -0.41 -4.66
N TRP A 245 9.09 0.39 -4.18
CA TRP A 245 8.80 1.71 -3.62
C TRP A 245 7.99 2.61 -4.57
N PRO A 246 8.24 2.67 -5.91
CA PRO A 246 7.38 3.44 -6.82
C PRO A 246 5.91 2.99 -6.78
N LEU A 247 5.65 1.69 -6.74
CA LEU A 247 4.29 1.14 -6.63
C LEU A 247 3.64 1.51 -5.29
N ILE A 248 4.39 1.36 -4.18
CA ILE A 248 3.93 1.73 -2.84
C ILE A 248 3.61 3.22 -2.78
N LEU A 249 4.47 4.05 -3.36
CA LEU A 249 4.33 5.51 -3.40
C LEU A 249 3.08 5.93 -4.18
N ALA A 250 2.85 5.35 -5.36
CA ALA A 250 1.66 5.59 -6.18
C ALA A 250 0.37 5.26 -5.41
N CYS A 251 0.35 4.17 -4.64
CA CYS A 251 -0.79 3.78 -3.81
C CYS A 251 -1.01 4.66 -2.57
N ASN A 252 -0.12 5.61 -2.26
CA ASN A 252 -0.09 6.38 -1.01
C ASN A 252 -0.35 7.89 -1.18
N TYR A 253 -0.81 8.33 -2.36
CA TYR A 253 -1.26 9.70 -2.56
C TYR A 253 -2.54 9.99 -1.78
N LEU A 254 -2.54 11.09 -1.03
CA LEU A 254 -3.71 11.63 -0.36
C LEU A 254 -4.60 12.33 -1.37
N LYS A 255 -5.90 12.05 -1.27
CA LYS A 255 -6.93 12.70 -2.06
C LYS A 255 -6.94 14.21 -1.77
N LYS A 256 -6.87 15.03 -2.82
CA LYS A 256 -6.90 16.49 -2.69
C LYS A 256 -8.31 17.06 -2.51
N HIS A 257 -9.32 16.47 -3.17
CA HIS A 257 -10.67 17.02 -3.25
C HIS A 257 -11.73 16.02 -2.77
N ASN A 258 -12.07 16.02 -1.47
CA ASN A 258 -12.91 15.01 -0.80
C ASN A 258 -14.26 14.71 -1.49
N ASP A 259 -14.90 15.69 -2.12
CA ASP A 259 -16.22 15.53 -2.72
C ASP A 259 -16.21 15.42 -4.26
N ALA A 260 -15.02 15.39 -4.88
CA ALA A 260 -14.90 15.28 -6.32
C ALA A 260 -15.45 13.93 -6.83
N SER A 261 -16.14 13.99 -7.98
CA SER A 261 -16.61 12.81 -8.72
C SER A 261 -15.46 11.99 -9.28
N PHE A 262 -14.38 12.68 -9.69
CA PHE A 262 -13.13 12.11 -10.16
C PHE A 262 -12.02 12.36 -9.14
N ILE A 263 -11.27 11.30 -8.83
CA ILE A 263 -10.18 11.32 -7.85
C ILE A 263 -8.96 10.77 -8.57
N GLN A 264 -8.11 11.66 -9.06
CA GLN A 264 -6.91 11.26 -9.83
C GLN A 264 -5.93 10.42 -8.98
N GLU A 265 -5.97 10.56 -7.66
CA GLU A 265 -5.11 9.83 -6.74
C GLU A 265 -5.59 8.40 -6.42
N TYR A 266 -6.76 8.00 -6.92
CA TYR A 266 -7.39 6.69 -6.69
C TYR A 266 -7.36 5.82 -7.94
#